data_AF-A0A2Z6RMW8-F1
#
_entry.id   AF-A0A2Z6RMW8-F1
#
_cell.length_a   1.000
_cell.length_b   1.000
_cell.length_c   1.000
_cell.angle_alpha   90.00
_cell.angle_beta   90.00
_cell.angle_gamma   90.00
#
_symmetry.space_group_name_H-M   'P 1'
#
loop_
_entity.id
_entity.type
_entity.pdbx_description
1 polymer ?
#
loop_
_entity_poly.entity_id
_entity_poly.type
_entity_poly.pdbx_seq_one_letter_code
_entity_poly.pdbx_strand_id
1 'polypeptide(L)'
;MICNLIICARTLNIMLNLHDAQSRREPQRLDLSIVPGKSLGWFRLGTSIWDIINFLRERSRIIPSVDLKYDDEAPIPTDVFLSLPVNGIHMRFDGASQRLKSIQVSDFSKLRLTYQDSEVSSSKVAPTFLSIYKIFGPTYPGDLDEEKKEYTLNYPGISFVFPIPEKHISSYISSSDLPMELPDGTSPLLSRLYTFHGPNFRSAVAPPLHKSINSEGIGADGGEFGEVESVVAELKRGIIVNFLPRNNSNHISTEIILNVTTPQDLLIDIGSPLRTFYKEEDKMRIHSDDSNANEVIESGDVRNLNSSSIGVEDHSREGDTVDYFYNYFHLGFDVLFDGVTHRCKKIVLHGNVPGHFDFQRYKRCPYKIVLPKSLSTLQISNEAARLEVLGDDDDDNQSSSQAGGDFITSEMKMVQIRELLGQPSGQPLIFNREAGGQNPFGPTKLSGYDGAVFEEMKNGYVATITLF
;
A
#
# COMPACT_ATOMS: atom_id res chain seq x y z
N MET A 1 1.71 20.25 -5.08
CA MET A 1 2.42 20.87 -3.93
C MET A 1 3.13 19.72 -3.21
N ILE A 2 4.44 19.78 -2.95
CA ILE A 2 5.13 18.67 -2.27
C ILE A 2 4.76 18.72 -0.78
N CYS A 3 3.90 17.82 -0.35
CA CYS A 3 3.55 17.69 1.06
C CYS A 3 4.62 16.85 1.77
N ASN A 4 5.21 17.39 2.84
CA ASN A 4 6.06 16.63 3.75
C ASN A 4 5.20 16.10 4.89
N LEU A 5 5.00 14.78 4.96
CA LEU A 5 4.52 14.15 6.19
C LEU A 5 5.77 13.66 6.94
N ILE A 6 6.14 14.40 7.99
CA ILE A 6 7.14 13.91 8.95
C ILE A 6 6.41 12.87 9.80
N ILE A 7 6.61 11.59 9.48
CA ILE A 7 6.22 10.51 10.37
C ILE A 7 7.29 10.48 11.46
N CYS A 8 7.16 11.38 12.44
CA CYS A 8 7.98 11.30 13.61
C CYS A 8 7.52 10.04 14.36
N ALA A 9 8.41 9.07 14.54
CA ALA A 9 8.13 7.87 15.34
C ALA A 9 7.75 8.18 16.81
N ARG A 10 7.79 9.46 17.21
CA ARG A 10 7.34 9.96 18.51
C ARG A 10 5.94 10.58 18.51
N THR A 11 5.37 11.00 17.38
CA THR A 11 4.13 11.80 17.37
C THR A 11 2.87 10.96 17.18
N LEU A 12 2.80 9.83 17.88
CA LEU A 12 1.53 9.15 18.21
C LEU A 12 1.54 8.51 19.61
N ASN A 13 2.44 8.97 20.49
CA ASN A 13 2.34 8.74 21.94
C ASN A 13 2.06 10.11 22.60
N ILE A 14 0.80 10.52 22.59
CA ILE A 14 0.35 11.51 23.57
C ILE A 14 0.21 10.77 24.90
N MET A 15 0.98 11.24 25.88
CA MET A 15 1.14 10.73 27.24
C MET A 15 1.83 9.36 27.37
N LEU A 16 3.16 9.39 27.50
CA LEU A 16 3.85 8.84 28.67
C LEU A 16 5.35 9.21 28.60
N ASN A 17 5.83 9.85 29.67
CA ASN A 17 7.22 10.12 30.02
C ASN A 17 7.97 11.26 29.30
N LEU A 18 7.67 12.48 29.77
CA LEU A 18 8.68 13.50 30.03
C LEU A 18 9.64 12.97 31.12
N HIS A 19 10.67 12.21 30.74
CA HIS A 19 11.94 12.07 31.46
C HIS A 19 12.80 11.05 30.69
N ASP A 20 13.54 11.50 29.68
CA ASP A 20 14.91 11.00 29.47
C ASP A 20 15.70 11.95 28.56
N ALA A 21 16.19 13.03 29.17
CA ALA A 21 17.28 13.81 28.62
C ALA A 21 18.58 13.25 29.22
N GLN A 22 19.21 12.27 28.56
CA GLN A 22 20.67 11.98 28.57
C GLN A 22 20.98 10.59 27.98
N SER A 23 21.27 10.54 26.68
CA SER A 23 22.19 9.56 26.06
C SER A 23 22.19 9.80 24.55
N ARG A 24 23.04 10.71 24.05
CA ARG A 24 23.42 10.74 22.62
C ARG A 24 24.26 9.49 22.35
N ARG A 25 23.62 8.34 22.15
CA ARG A 25 24.26 7.21 21.47
C ARG A 25 24.44 7.64 20.02
N GLU A 26 25.65 7.51 19.50
CA GLU A 26 25.84 7.62 18.05
C GLU A 26 24.85 6.67 17.37
N PRO A 27 24.16 7.12 16.29
CA PRO A 27 23.24 6.25 15.59
C PRO A 27 24.01 5.01 15.11
N GLN A 28 23.52 3.84 15.50
CA GLN A 28 24.12 2.58 15.12
C GLN A 28 24.14 2.48 13.59
N ARG A 29 25.32 2.25 13.01
CA ARG A 29 25.44 2.03 11.56
C ARG A 29 24.62 0.81 11.16
N LEU A 30 23.82 0.93 10.11
CA LEU A 30 23.10 -0.21 9.57
C LEU A 30 24.07 -1.06 8.76
N ASP A 31 24.03 -2.37 8.99
CA ASP A 31 24.76 -3.35 8.19
C ASP A 31 23.80 -3.94 7.15
N LEU A 32 24.05 -3.65 5.88
CA LEU A 32 23.14 -3.98 4.77
C LEU A 32 23.91 -4.68 3.65
N SER A 33 23.44 -5.86 3.27
CA SER A 33 23.93 -6.57 2.09
C SER A 33 23.26 -6.07 0.82
N ILE A 34 24.05 -5.87 -0.22
CA ILE A 34 23.58 -5.45 -1.54
C ILE A 34 23.24 -6.69 -2.35
N VAL A 35 22.01 -6.76 -2.89
CA VAL A 35 21.62 -7.75 -3.88
C VAL A 35 21.11 -6.99 -5.12
N PRO A 36 21.93 -6.84 -6.18
CA PRO A 36 21.59 -6.08 -7.37
C PRO A 36 20.24 -6.52 -7.96
N GLY A 37 19.41 -5.55 -8.29
CA GLY A 37 18.07 -5.79 -8.87
C GLY A 37 17.04 -6.38 -7.92
N LYS A 38 17.37 -6.61 -6.63
CA LYS A 38 16.50 -7.31 -5.68
C LYS A 38 16.33 -6.61 -4.33
N SER A 39 17.40 -6.26 -3.64
CA SER A 39 17.29 -5.70 -2.28
C SER A 39 18.54 -4.95 -1.81
N LEU A 40 18.33 -4.09 -0.80
CA LEU A 40 19.37 -3.51 0.03
C LEU A 40 19.10 -3.86 1.50
N GLY A 41 19.81 -4.87 2.01
CA GLY A 41 19.57 -5.49 3.30
C GLY A 41 18.12 -5.96 3.40
N TRP A 42 17.39 -5.41 4.38
CA TRP A 42 15.99 -5.75 4.64
C TRP A 42 15.01 -5.17 3.61
N PHE A 43 15.41 -4.12 2.89
CA PHE A 43 14.55 -3.42 1.95
C PHE A 43 14.56 -4.14 0.60
N ARG A 44 13.51 -4.89 0.32
CA ARG A 44 13.35 -5.63 -0.93
C ARG A 44 12.53 -4.82 -1.93
N LEU A 45 13.00 -4.79 -3.17
CA LEU A 45 12.23 -4.23 -4.28
C LEU A 45 10.93 -5.02 -4.45
N GLY A 46 9.84 -4.31 -4.67
CA GLY A 46 8.49 -4.86 -4.75
C GLY A 46 7.73 -4.87 -3.42
N THR A 47 8.38 -4.69 -2.27
CA THR A 47 7.68 -4.58 -0.98
C THR A 47 6.82 -3.31 -0.95
N SER A 48 5.61 -3.40 -0.40
CA SER A 48 4.70 -2.26 -0.32
C SER A 48 5.21 -1.20 0.66
N ILE A 49 4.84 0.06 0.44
CA ILE A 49 5.14 1.15 1.37
C ILE A 49 4.51 0.89 2.76
N TRP A 50 3.35 0.24 2.82
CA TRP A 50 2.66 -0.09 4.07
C TRP A 50 3.49 -1.07 4.90
N ASP A 51 4.01 -2.13 4.26
CA ASP A 51 4.87 -3.12 4.91
C ASP A 51 6.17 -2.48 5.41
N ILE A 52 6.79 -1.62 4.60
CA ILE A 52 8.02 -0.91 4.99
C ILE A 52 7.75 0.04 6.15
N ILE A 53 6.70 0.85 6.11
CA ILE A 53 6.39 1.78 7.19
C ILE A 53 6.07 1.03 8.50
N ASN A 54 5.34 -0.10 8.45
CA ASN A 54 5.11 -0.92 9.63
C ASN A 54 6.40 -1.50 10.22
N PHE A 55 7.27 -2.03 9.37
CA PHE A 55 8.59 -2.49 9.79
C PHE A 55 9.43 -1.37 10.42
N LEU A 56 9.39 -0.16 9.85
CA LEU A 56 10.10 1.00 10.39
C LEU A 56 9.52 1.44 11.75
N ARG A 57 8.20 1.39 11.94
CA ARG A 57 7.53 1.72 13.22
C ARG A 57 8.02 0.80 14.34
N GLU A 58 8.12 -0.50 14.08
CA GLU A 58 8.63 -1.49 15.05
C GLU A 58 10.10 -1.25 15.42
N ARG A 59 10.86 -0.60 14.54
CA ARG A 59 12.31 -0.34 14.70
C ARG A 59 12.65 1.13 14.93
N SER A 60 11.72 1.88 15.51
CA SER A 60 11.87 3.31 15.84
C SER A 60 13.11 3.67 16.67
N ARG A 61 13.68 2.70 17.41
CA ARG A 61 14.94 2.89 18.16
C ARG A 61 16.16 3.04 17.25
N ILE A 62 16.17 2.34 16.12
CA ILE A 62 17.29 2.32 15.16
C ILE A 62 17.07 3.38 14.08
N ILE A 63 15.81 3.62 13.70
CA ILE A 63 15.41 4.54 12.64
C ILE A 63 14.50 5.61 13.25
N PRO A 64 15.06 6.71 13.78
CA PRO A 64 14.31 7.66 14.60
C PRO A 64 13.44 8.64 13.78
N SER A 65 13.71 8.80 12.49
CA SER A 65 13.05 9.79 11.63
C SER A 65 12.78 9.21 10.25
N VAL A 66 11.54 9.40 9.77
CA VAL A 66 11.10 9.00 8.44
C VAL A 66 10.39 10.19 7.79
N ASP A 67 10.89 10.61 6.63
CA ASP A 67 10.28 11.68 5.84
C ASP A 67 9.55 11.08 4.65
N LEU A 68 8.28 11.43 4.48
CA LEU A 68 7.48 10.99 3.34
C LEU A 68 7.09 12.19 2.48
N LYS A 69 7.33 12.07 1.17
CA LYS A 69 7.00 13.08 0.15
C LYS A 69 6.13 12.46 -0.94
N TYR A 70 5.07 13.16 -1.29
CA TYR A 70 4.15 12.80 -2.37
C TYR A 70 3.61 14.07 -3.04
N ASP A 71 3.04 13.92 -4.24
CA ASP A 71 2.28 14.99 -4.90
C ASP A 71 0.81 14.92 -4.47
N ASP A 72 0.29 16.00 -3.89
CA ASP A 72 -1.09 16.07 -3.42
C ASP A 72 -2.13 16.10 -4.57
N GLU A 73 -1.75 16.65 -5.74
CA GLU A 73 -2.66 16.79 -6.89
C GLU A 73 -2.76 15.51 -7.73
N ALA A 74 -1.63 14.78 -7.81
CA ALA A 74 -1.48 13.61 -8.66
C ALA A 74 -0.76 12.44 -7.94
N PRO A 75 -1.23 11.98 -6.77
CA PRO A 75 -0.51 11.00 -5.94
C PRO A 75 -0.42 9.58 -6.53
N ILE A 76 -1.24 9.24 -7.53
CA ILE A 76 -1.26 7.93 -8.18
C ILE A 76 -0.25 7.83 -9.34
N PRO A 77 -0.22 8.77 -10.32
CA PRO A 77 0.75 8.71 -11.41
C PRO A 77 2.16 9.17 -11.02
N THR A 78 2.32 9.85 -9.88
CA THR A 78 3.61 10.32 -9.39
C THR A 78 4.17 9.38 -8.34
N ASP A 79 5.49 9.30 -8.25
CA ASP A 79 6.13 8.42 -7.27
C ASP A 79 6.11 8.99 -5.87
N VAL A 80 6.03 8.09 -4.91
CA VAL A 80 6.11 8.42 -3.48
C VAL A 80 7.55 8.20 -3.01
N PHE A 81 8.10 9.17 -2.28
CA PHE A 81 9.46 9.13 -1.78
C PHE A 81 9.48 9.01 -0.26
N LEU A 82 10.13 7.97 0.25
CA LEU A 82 10.35 7.75 1.68
C LEU A 82 11.85 7.88 1.97
N SER A 83 12.22 8.79 2.86
CA SER A 83 13.62 9.06 3.21
C SER A 83 13.91 8.73 4.66
N LEU A 84 15.06 8.10 4.89
CA LEU A 84 15.65 7.83 6.19
C LEU A 84 16.88 8.74 6.35
N PRO A 85 16.70 10.03 6.68
CA PRO A 85 17.77 11.03 6.62
C PRO A 85 18.95 10.72 7.56
N VAL A 86 18.66 10.11 8.73
CA VAL A 86 19.68 9.70 9.71
C VAL A 86 20.54 8.54 9.19
N ASN A 87 20.04 7.75 8.23
CA ASN A 87 20.75 6.60 7.66
C ASN A 87 21.27 6.86 6.24
N GLY A 88 20.88 7.96 5.59
CA GLY A 88 21.28 8.28 4.21
C GLY A 88 20.65 7.36 3.18
N ILE A 89 19.45 6.84 3.44
CA ILE A 89 18.71 5.94 2.54
C ILE A 89 17.45 6.66 2.03
N HIS A 90 17.20 6.59 0.74
CA HIS A 90 16.00 7.12 0.10
C HIS A 90 15.36 6.04 -0.74
N MET A 91 14.06 5.84 -0.58
CA MET A 91 13.27 4.83 -1.26
C MET A 91 12.25 5.51 -2.17
N ARG A 92 12.14 5.01 -3.40
CA ARG A 92 11.17 5.45 -4.40
C ARG A 92 10.15 4.35 -4.61
N PHE A 93 8.88 4.68 -4.39
CA PHE A 93 7.74 3.80 -4.58
C PHE A 93 6.96 4.23 -5.81
N ASP A 94 6.50 3.25 -6.57
CA ASP A 94 5.53 3.48 -7.63
C ASP A 94 4.22 4.03 -7.05
N GLY A 95 3.63 5.09 -7.61
CA GLY A 95 2.42 5.70 -7.04
C GLY A 95 1.18 4.81 -7.10
N ALA A 96 1.00 4.10 -8.21
CA ALA A 96 -0.19 3.28 -8.48
C ALA A 96 -0.18 1.95 -7.72
N SER A 97 0.94 1.21 -7.75
CA SER A 97 1.08 -0.05 -7.01
C SER A 97 1.53 0.15 -5.56
N GLN A 98 2.12 1.31 -5.23
CA GLN A 98 2.74 1.61 -3.93
C GLN A 98 3.84 0.61 -3.53
N ARG A 99 4.52 0.05 -4.53
CA ARG A 99 5.60 -0.93 -4.36
C ARG A 99 6.96 -0.30 -4.59
N LEU A 100 7.94 -0.74 -3.80
CA LEU A 100 9.30 -0.22 -3.86
C LEU A 100 9.95 -0.55 -5.21
N LYS A 101 10.42 0.47 -5.94
CA LYS A 101 11.05 0.27 -7.26
C LYS A 101 12.52 0.65 -7.31
N SER A 102 12.97 1.52 -6.41
CA SER A 102 14.37 1.92 -6.32
C SER A 102 14.75 2.34 -4.90
N ILE A 103 15.98 2.03 -4.52
CA ILE A 103 16.61 2.40 -3.26
C ILE A 103 17.90 3.15 -3.59
N GLN A 104 18.06 4.33 -3.03
CA GLN A 104 19.24 5.16 -3.16
C GLN A 104 19.96 5.27 -1.81
N VAL A 105 21.27 5.11 -1.81
CA VAL A 105 22.16 5.48 -0.71
C VAL A 105 22.90 6.75 -1.07
N SER A 106 22.92 7.73 -0.16
CA SER A 106 23.57 9.04 -0.33
C SER A 106 24.69 9.31 0.69
N ASP A 107 24.71 8.61 1.82
CA ASP A 107 25.71 8.80 2.87
C ASP A 107 26.24 7.47 3.39
N PHE A 108 27.35 7.04 2.79
CA PHE A 108 28.02 5.78 3.08
C PHE A 108 28.68 5.76 4.46
N SER A 109 28.94 6.91 5.08
CA SER A 109 29.58 6.97 6.40
C SER A 109 28.68 6.41 7.51
N LYS A 110 27.36 6.35 7.27
CA LYS A 110 26.33 5.86 8.20
C LYS A 110 26.02 4.38 8.05
N LEU A 111 26.61 3.70 7.08
CA LEU A 111 26.27 2.34 6.70
C LEU A 111 27.53 1.46 6.67
N ARG A 112 27.32 0.16 6.81
CA ARG A 112 28.26 -0.88 6.35
C ARG A 112 27.57 -1.61 5.21
N LEU A 113 28.19 -1.59 4.03
CA LEU A 113 27.65 -2.20 2.82
C LEU A 113 28.52 -3.36 2.39
N THR A 114 27.90 -4.51 2.14
CA THR A 114 28.58 -5.73 1.69
C THR A 114 27.97 -6.25 0.40
N TYR A 115 28.77 -6.86 -0.46
CA TYR A 115 28.33 -7.56 -1.67
C TYR A 115 29.13 -8.86 -1.81
N GLN A 116 28.44 -10.01 -1.85
CA GLN A 116 29.08 -11.34 -1.89
C GLN A 116 30.24 -11.46 -0.88
N ASP A 117 29.93 -11.17 0.38
CA ASP A 117 30.88 -11.16 1.52
C ASP A 117 32.05 -10.15 1.44
N SER A 118 32.13 -9.36 0.37
CA SER A 118 33.12 -8.30 0.20
C SER A 118 32.59 -6.97 0.75
N GLU A 119 33.41 -6.25 1.52
CA GLU A 119 33.05 -4.92 2.02
C GLU A 119 33.15 -3.88 0.90
N VAL A 120 32.00 -3.32 0.51
CA VAL A 120 31.92 -2.21 -0.45
C VAL A 120 32.16 -0.88 0.26
N SER A 121 31.62 -0.73 1.47
CA SER A 121 31.84 0.44 2.32
C SER A 121 31.77 0.07 3.79
N SER A 122 32.74 0.54 4.57
CA SER A 122 32.78 0.36 6.03
C SER A 122 33.50 1.52 6.71
N SER A 123 33.72 1.44 8.03
CA SER A 123 34.56 2.43 8.73
C SER A 123 36.03 2.38 8.30
N LYS A 124 36.47 1.28 7.66
CA LYS A 124 37.84 1.07 7.21
C LYS A 124 37.99 1.17 5.69
N VAL A 125 36.91 0.93 4.94
CA VAL A 125 36.92 0.85 3.48
C VAL A 125 36.04 1.95 2.91
N ALA A 126 36.66 2.86 2.15
CA ALA A 126 35.95 3.89 1.40
C ALA A 126 35.52 3.35 0.01
N PRO A 127 34.29 3.63 -0.44
CA PRO A 127 33.80 3.17 -1.74
C PRO A 127 34.38 4.05 -2.86
N THR A 128 35.56 3.70 -3.38
CA THR A 128 36.18 4.35 -4.55
C THR A 128 35.78 3.65 -5.84
N PHE A 129 35.86 4.35 -6.98
CA PHE A 129 35.63 3.76 -8.30
C PHE A 129 36.46 2.48 -8.51
N LEU A 130 37.76 2.54 -8.22
CA LEU A 130 38.66 1.40 -8.35
C LEU A 130 38.24 0.21 -7.46
N SER A 131 37.80 0.46 -6.22
CA SER A 131 37.34 -0.60 -5.32
C SER A 131 36.06 -1.26 -5.83
N ILE A 132 35.11 -0.48 -6.34
CA ILE A 132 33.84 -0.96 -6.86
C ILE A 132 34.07 -1.79 -8.12
N TYR A 133 34.91 -1.30 -9.04
CA TYR A 133 35.27 -2.03 -10.26
C TYR A 133 35.95 -3.36 -9.95
N LYS A 134 36.80 -3.43 -8.91
CA LYS A 134 37.42 -4.68 -8.45
C LYS A 134 36.41 -5.68 -7.87
N ILE A 135 35.41 -5.19 -7.14
CA ILE A 135 34.39 -6.04 -6.47
C ILE A 135 33.34 -6.55 -7.47
N PHE A 136 32.82 -5.67 -8.33
CA PHE A 136 31.72 -5.99 -9.25
C PHE A 136 32.21 -6.50 -10.61
N GLY A 137 33.50 -6.35 -10.90
CA GLY A 137 34.11 -6.80 -12.15
C GLY A 137 33.91 -5.82 -13.31
N PRO A 138 34.42 -6.20 -14.50
CA PRO A 138 34.34 -5.35 -15.68
C PRO A 138 32.89 -5.15 -16.12
N THR A 139 32.58 -3.94 -16.58
CA THR A 139 31.29 -3.58 -17.19
C THR A 139 31.53 -2.68 -18.38
N TYR A 140 30.48 -2.41 -19.15
CA TYR A 140 30.51 -1.42 -20.23
C TYR A 140 30.83 -0.02 -19.68
N PRO A 141 31.47 0.85 -20.48
CA PRO A 141 31.63 2.24 -20.12
C PRO A 141 30.31 2.86 -19.66
N GLY A 142 30.38 3.61 -18.56
CA GLY A 142 29.25 4.30 -17.95
C GLY A 142 28.84 5.57 -18.70
N ASP A 143 27.80 6.23 -18.17
CA ASP A 143 27.24 7.45 -18.73
C ASP A 143 27.77 8.68 -17.99
N LEU A 144 28.30 9.67 -18.74
CA LEU A 144 28.70 10.96 -18.19
C LEU A 144 27.56 11.97 -18.33
N ASP A 145 27.10 12.51 -17.20
CA ASP A 145 26.15 13.63 -17.13
C ASP A 145 26.96 14.93 -17.01
N GLU A 146 27.14 15.65 -18.12
CA GLU A 146 27.96 16.87 -18.20
C GLU A 146 27.42 18.01 -17.32
N GLU A 147 26.09 18.14 -17.23
CA GLU A 147 25.44 19.19 -16.44
C GLU A 147 25.71 18.98 -14.94
N LYS A 148 25.58 17.73 -14.48
CA LYS A 148 25.79 17.38 -13.07
C LYS A 148 27.24 17.09 -12.73
N LYS A 149 28.09 16.90 -13.75
CA LYS A 149 29.51 16.54 -13.61
C LYS A 149 29.65 15.19 -12.92
N GLU A 150 28.82 14.24 -13.32
CA GLU A 150 28.71 12.94 -12.68
C GLU A 150 28.87 11.81 -13.68
N TYR A 151 29.66 10.82 -13.31
CA TYR A 151 29.83 9.60 -14.08
C TYR A 151 29.09 8.46 -13.41
N THR A 152 28.22 7.80 -14.17
CA THR A 152 27.39 6.70 -13.69
C THR A 152 27.91 5.39 -14.25
N LEU A 153 28.46 4.54 -13.38
CA LEU A 153 28.83 3.16 -13.72
C LEU A 153 27.63 2.24 -13.53
N ASN A 154 27.23 1.54 -14.59
CA ASN A 154 26.01 0.74 -14.62
C ASN A 154 26.32 -0.76 -14.58
N TYR A 155 25.55 -1.49 -13.76
CA TYR A 155 25.46 -2.95 -13.77
C TYR A 155 23.97 -3.35 -13.77
N PRO A 156 23.63 -4.59 -14.13
CA PRO A 156 22.25 -5.07 -14.02
C PRO A 156 21.68 -4.90 -12.61
N GLY A 157 20.69 -4.01 -12.47
CA GLY A 157 19.98 -3.75 -11.22
C GLY A 157 20.75 -2.95 -10.15
N ILE A 158 21.93 -2.41 -10.48
CA ILE A 158 22.65 -1.49 -9.60
C ILE A 158 23.47 -0.45 -10.39
N SER A 159 23.44 0.81 -9.95
CA SER A 159 24.25 1.88 -10.55
C SER A 159 25.02 2.64 -9.47
N PHE A 160 26.23 3.07 -9.82
CA PHE A 160 27.15 3.81 -8.96
C PHE A 160 27.45 5.16 -9.59
N VAL A 161 27.25 6.25 -8.84
CA VAL A 161 27.46 7.61 -9.32
C VAL A 161 28.66 8.23 -8.64
N PHE A 162 29.59 8.74 -9.46
CA PHE A 162 30.82 9.37 -9.01
C PHE A 162 30.87 10.82 -9.49
N PRO A 163 31.10 11.80 -8.61
CA PRO A 163 31.33 13.17 -9.03
C PRO A 163 32.72 13.26 -9.68
N ILE A 164 32.80 13.91 -10.84
CA ILE A 164 34.07 14.17 -11.53
C ILE A 164 34.43 15.66 -11.39
N PRO A 165 35.64 16.00 -10.92
CA PRO A 165 36.09 17.38 -10.87
C PRO A 165 36.13 18.03 -12.27
N GLU A 166 35.65 19.28 -12.38
CA GLU A 166 35.56 20.05 -13.64
C GLU A 166 36.80 19.97 -14.53
N LYS A 167 37.98 20.01 -13.90
CA LYS A 167 39.28 20.01 -14.57
C LYS A 167 39.55 18.74 -15.39
N HIS A 168 38.84 17.66 -15.11
CA HIS A 168 39.05 16.34 -15.71
C HIS A 168 37.88 15.86 -16.55
N ILE A 169 36.74 16.56 -16.55
CA ILE A 169 35.53 16.14 -17.28
C ILE A 169 35.81 16.03 -18.77
N SER A 170 36.52 17.00 -19.36
CA SER A 170 36.83 17.03 -20.80
C SER A 170 37.59 15.80 -21.28
N SER A 171 38.32 15.11 -20.40
CA SER A 171 39.02 13.87 -20.73
C SER A 171 38.10 12.66 -20.92
N TYR A 172 36.86 12.73 -20.43
CA TYR A 172 35.87 11.64 -20.43
C TYR A 172 34.65 11.90 -21.33
N ILE A 173 34.58 13.05 -22.00
CA ILE A 173 33.46 13.40 -22.90
C ILE A 173 33.47 12.54 -24.18
N SER A 174 34.64 12.28 -24.73
CA SER A 174 34.82 11.59 -26.02
C SER A 174 35.62 10.29 -25.92
N SER A 175 36.06 9.91 -24.72
CA SER A 175 36.77 8.68 -24.47
C SER A 175 35.84 7.61 -23.90
N SER A 176 36.09 6.35 -24.27
CA SER A 176 35.52 5.19 -23.60
C SER A 176 36.28 4.81 -22.33
N ASP A 177 37.16 5.71 -21.86
CA ASP A 177 38.10 5.43 -20.79
C ASP A 177 37.39 5.52 -19.43
N LEU A 178 37.66 4.53 -18.58
CA LEU A 178 37.08 4.46 -17.25
C LEU A 178 37.84 5.41 -16.30
N PRO A 179 37.15 6.19 -15.45
CA PRO A 179 37.79 7.06 -14.48
C PRO A 179 38.32 6.27 -13.27
N MET A 180 39.21 5.31 -13.53
CA MET A 180 39.80 4.45 -12.49
C MET A 180 40.68 5.26 -11.53
N GLU A 181 41.54 6.08 -12.10
CA GLU A 181 42.40 7.05 -11.44
C GLU A 181 42.28 8.37 -12.19
N LEU A 182 42.06 9.45 -11.43
CA LEU A 182 42.12 10.80 -11.93
C LEU A 182 43.59 11.18 -12.20
N PRO A 183 43.86 12.21 -13.03
CA PRO A 183 45.23 12.65 -13.32
C PRO A 183 46.07 13.08 -12.12
N ASP A 184 45.45 13.26 -10.94
CA ASP A 184 46.12 13.54 -9.67
C ASP A 184 46.50 12.27 -8.88
N GLY A 185 46.22 11.07 -9.42
CA GLY A 185 46.46 9.78 -8.79
C GLY A 185 45.39 9.34 -7.79
N THR A 186 44.31 10.11 -7.61
CA THR A 186 43.20 9.75 -6.73
C THR A 186 42.10 9.01 -7.49
N SER A 187 41.34 8.16 -6.79
CA SER A 187 40.17 7.48 -7.38
C SER A 187 38.89 8.17 -6.89
N PRO A 188 37.92 8.49 -7.78
CA PRO A 188 36.68 9.15 -7.38
C PRO A 188 35.93 8.37 -6.29
N LEU A 189 35.38 9.09 -5.32
CA LEU A 189 34.55 8.50 -4.27
C LEU A 189 33.10 8.41 -4.71
N LEU A 190 32.44 7.31 -4.35
CA LEU A 190 31.04 7.09 -4.62
C LEU A 190 30.19 8.14 -3.90
N SER A 191 29.38 8.89 -4.65
CA SER A 191 28.42 9.84 -4.07
C SER A 191 27.05 9.21 -3.90
N ARG A 192 26.63 8.34 -4.83
CA ARG A 192 25.31 7.69 -4.78
C ARG A 192 25.36 6.27 -5.30
N LEU A 193 24.60 5.40 -4.64
CA LEU A 193 24.34 4.03 -5.06
C LEU A 193 22.84 3.87 -5.28
N TYR A 194 22.46 3.25 -6.38
CA TYR A 194 21.08 2.94 -6.70
C TYR A 194 20.90 1.45 -6.87
N THR A 195 20.00 0.83 -6.12
CA THR A 195 19.51 -0.54 -6.37
C THR A 195 18.08 -0.43 -6.88
N PHE A 196 17.81 -0.98 -8.07
CA PHE A 196 16.55 -0.76 -8.77
C PHE A 196 16.16 -1.95 -9.62
N HIS A 197 14.89 -2.01 -10.00
CA HIS A 197 14.37 -2.97 -10.97
C HIS A 197 13.95 -2.25 -12.25
N GLY A 198 14.18 -2.86 -13.39
CA GLY A 198 13.98 -2.25 -14.71
C GLY A 198 15.30 -1.88 -15.41
N PRO A 199 15.24 -1.09 -16.49
CA PRO A 199 16.38 -0.87 -17.39
C PRO A 199 17.47 0.00 -16.78
N ASN A 200 17.10 1.05 -16.03
CA ASN A 200 18.04 1.93 -15.33
C ASN A 200 17.37 2.60 -14.12
N PHE A 201 18.16 3.26 -13.26
CA PHE A 201 17.65 3.88 -12.04
C PHE A 201 16.70 5.07 -12.27
N ARG A 202 16.75 5.71 -13.45
CA ARG A 202 15.87 6.85 -13.80
C ARG A 202 14.47 6.37 -14.18
N SER A 203 14.38 5.32 -14.99
CA SER A 203 13.15 4.65 -15.43
C SER A 203 12.87 3.32 -14.71
N ALA A 204 13.22 3.26 -13.42
CA ALA A 204 12.94 2.09 -12.59
C ALA A 204 11.42 1.82 -12.50
N VAL A 205 11.06 0.53 -12.46
CA VAL A 205 9.69 0.04 -12.36
C VAL A 205 9.56 -0.91 -11.18
N ALA A 206 8.35 -1.01 -10.61
CA ALA A 206 8.11 -1.99 -9.56
C ALA A 206 8.32 -3.41 -10.13
N PRO A 207 9.06 -4.30 -9.44
CA PRO A 207 9.19 -5.68 -9.88
C PRO A 207 7.82 -6.35 -10.05
N PRO A 208 7.66 -7.29 -10.99
CA PRO A 208 6.46 -8.11 -11.06
C PRO A 208 6.16 -8.77 -9.70
N LEU A 209 4.89 -9.05 -9.45
CA LEU A 209 4.49 -9.87 -8.32
C LEU A 209 5.00 -11.30 -8.60
N HIS A 210 5.96 -11.78 -7.81
CA HIS A 210 6.55 -13.10 -7.99
C HIS A 210 5.98 -14.10 -6.97
N LYS A 211 5.87 -15.37 -7.40
CA LYS A 211 5.59 -16.50 -6.51
C LYS A 211 6.65 -16.54 -5.40
N SER A 212 6.22 -16.34 -4.16
CA SER A 212 7.11 -16.28 -2.99
C SER A 212 7.61 -17.68 -2.63
N ILE A 213 8.58 -18.22 -3.39
CA ILE A 213 9.05 -19.59 -3.18
C ILE A 213 9.87 -19.74 -1.88
N ASN A 214 10.47 -18.67 -1.36
CA ASN A 214 11.10 -18.59 -0.03
C ASN A 214 11.47 -17.13 0.20
N SER A 215 11.06 -16.49 1.29
CA SER A 215 11.40 -15.08 1.51
C SER A 215 11.55 -14.77 3.00
N GLU A 216 12.79 -14.78 3.48
CA GLU A 216 13.16 -13.99 4.65
C GLU A 216 13.20 -12.51 4.23
N GLY A 217 12.34 -11.65 4.78
CA GLY A 217 12.30 -10.23 4.42
C GLY A 217 11.05 -9.49 4.88
N ILE A 218 11.05 -8.16 4.72
CA ILE A 218 9.91 -7.29 5.05
C ILE A 218 8.72 -7.61 4.14
N GLY A 219 7.53 -7.84 4.72
CA GLY A 219 6.31 -8.18 3.97
C GLY A 219 6.22 -9.66 3.57
N ALA A 220 7.08 -10.53 4.09
CA ALA A 220 6.97 -11.98 3.93
C ALA A 220 5.78 -12.60 4.69
N ASP A 221 5.12 -11.81 5.52
CA ASP A 221 4.16 -12.23 6.55
C ASP A 221 2.72 -11.85 6.17
N GLY A 222 2.37 -11.95 4.88
CA GLY A 222 1.00 -11.75 4.38
C GLY A 222 -0.03 -12.78 4.89
N GLY A 223 0.11 -13.24 6.14
CA GLY A 223 -0.63 -14.35 6.72
C GLY A 223 -0.31 -15.68 6.04
N GLU A 224 -1.12 -16.70 6.32
CA GLU A 224 -1.05 -18.00 5.64
C GLU A 224 -1.32 -17.89 4.13
N PHE A 225 -2.04 -16.86 3.68
CA PHE A 225 -2.66 -16.78 2.34
C PHE A 225 -1.86 -15.98 1.29
N GLY A 226 -0.78 -15.28 1.65
CA GLY A 226 0.09 -14.59 0.69
C GLY A 226 -0.34 -13.16 0.34
N GLU A 227 0.27 -12.56 -0.67
CA GLU A 227 0.00 -11.18 -1.08
C GLU A 227 -1.20 -11.10 -2.06
N VAL A 228 -2.09 -10.12 -1.87
CA VAL A 228 -3.25 -9.89 -2.73
C VAL A 228 -2.79 -9.42 -4.11
N GLU A 229 -3.15 -10.17 -5.15
CA GLU A 229 -2.89 -9.82 -6.54
C GLU A 229 -3.93 -8.85 -7.09
N SER A 230 -5.21 -9.18 -6.88
CA SER A 230 -6.33 -8.38 -7.36
C SER A 230 -7.58 -8.62 -6.51
N VAL A 231 -8.45 -7.61 -6.44
CA VAL A 231 -9.78 -7.73 -5.85
C VAL A 231 -10.81 -7.40 -6.91
N VAL A 232 -11.58 -8.38 -7.36
CA VAL A 232 -12.65 -8.16 -8.33
C VAL A 232 -13.94 -7.91 -7.57
N ALA A 233 -14.54 -6.74 -7.75
CA ALA A 233 -15.78 -6.36 -7.09
C ALA A 233 -16.95 -6.38 -8.08
N GLU A 234 -18.07 -6.93 -7.63
CA GLU A 234 -19.34 -6.90 -8.35
C GLU A 234 -20.37 -6.19 -7.48
N LEU A 235 -20.94 -5.09 -7.99
CA LEU A 235 -21.94 -4.29 -7.27
C LEU A 235 -23.11 -5.19 -6.83
N LYS A 236 -23.58 -5.03 -5.59
CA LYS A 236 -24.66 -5.82 -4.97
C LYS A 236 -24.39 -7.30 -4.74
N ARG A 237 -23.26 -7.83 -5.20
CA ARG A 237 -22.88 -9.24 -4.96
C ARG A 237 -21.79 -9.35 -3.91
N GLY A 238 -20.68 -8.64 -4.07
CA GLY A 238 -19.54 -8.75 -3.16
C GLY A 238 -18.20 -8.66 -3.89
N ILE A 239 -17.18 -9.36 -3.38
CA ILE A 239 -15.82 -9.35 -3.92
C ILE A 239 -15.23 -10.74 -4.07
N ILE A 240 -14.31 -10.89 -5.02
CA ILE A 240 -13.42 -12.03 -5.17
C ILE A 240 -12.00 -11.52 -4.93
N VAL A 241 -11.33 -12.06 -3.92
CA VAL A 241 -9.95 -11.74 -3.58
C VAL A 241 -9.04 -12.80 -4.18
N ASN A 242 -8.17 -12.40 -5.11
CA ASN A 242 -7.19 -13.29 -5.73
C ASN A 242 -5.84 -13.11 -5.04
N PHE A 243 -5.29 -14.20 -4.53
CA PHE A 243 -3.99 -14.23 -3.88
C PHE A 243 -2.91 -14.79 -4.80
N LEU A 244 -1.70 -14.28 -4.65
CA LEU A 244 -0.53 -14.85 -5.31
C LEU A 244 -0.22 -16.23 -4.75
N PRO A 245 0.01 -17.24 -5.60
CA PRO A 245 0.43 -18.56 -5.15
C PRO A 245 1.75 -18.49 -4.38
N ARG A 246 1.78 -18.97 -3.14
CA ARG A 246 3.01 -19.08 -2.33
C ARG A 246 3.88 -20.26 -2.80
N ASN A 247 3.26 -21.33 -3.28
CA ASN A 247 3.89 -22.56 -3.77
C ASN A 247 3.34 -22.97 -5.15
N ASN A 248 3.71 -24.15 -5.67
CA ASN A 248 3.07 -24.79 -6.84
C ASN A 248 1.58 -25.15 -6.62
N SER A 249 0.94 -24.61 -5.58
CA SER A 249 -0.51 -24.69 -5.40
C SER A 249 -1.21 -23.83 -6.45
N ASN A 250 -2.39 -24.28 -6.86
CA ASN A 250 -3.26 -23.54 -7.77
C ASN A 250 -3.61 -22.15 -7.18
N HIS A 251 -4.02 -21.23 -8.06
CA HIS A 251 -4.55 -19.92 -7.71
C HIS A 251 -5.54 -20.04 -6.53
N ILE A 252 -5.31 -19.29 -5.46
CA ILE A 252 -6.24 -19.21 -4.32
C ILE A 252 -7.08 -17.96 -4.52
N SER A 253 -8.38 -18.16 -4.65
CA SER A 253 -9.36 -17.09 -4.76
C SER A 253 -10.42 -17.30 -3.70
N THR A 254 -10.73 -16.24 -2.95
CA THR A 254 -11.78 -16.25 -1.92
C THR A 254 -12.91 -15.34 -2.33
N GLU A 255 -14.14 -15.84 -2.26
CA GLU A 255 -15.34 -15.04 -2.52
C GLU A 255 -15.99 -14.57 -1.22
N ILE A 256 -16.25 -13.26 -1.12
CA ILE A 256 -16.95 -12.64 0.00
C ILE A 256 -18.24 -12.04 -0.56
N ILE A 257 -19.36 -12.67 -0.25
CA ILE A 257 -20.69 -12.36 -0.80
C ILE A 257 -21.51 -11.62 0.26
N LEU A 258 -22.10 -10.49 -0.16
CA LEU A 258 -23.04 -9.70 0.63
C LEU A 258 -24.26 -10.53 1.00
N ASN A 259 -24.70 -10.40 2.24
CA ASN A 259 -25.80 -11.10 2.88
C ASN A 259 -25.68 -12.63 2.91
N VAL A 260 -24.50 -13.19 2.61
CA VAL A 260 -24.27 -14.65 2.61
C VAL A 260 -23.09 -15.02 3.49
N THR A 261 -21.89 -14.50 3.20
CA THR A 261 -20.65 -14.89 3.88
C THR A 261 -20.70 -14.58 5.37
N THR A 262 -20.30 -15.55 6.19
CA THR A 262 -20.24 -15.47 7.65
C THR A 262 -18.82 -15.18 8.15
N PRO A 263 -18.65 -14.76 9.41
CA PRO A 263 -17.33 -14.60 10.01
C PRO A 263 -16.54 -15.90 10.04
N GLN A 264 -17.20 -17.04 10.25
CA GLN A 264 -16.55 -18.35 10.26
C GLN A 264 -15.96 -18.68 8.89
N ASP A 265 -16.70 -18.39 7.82
CA ASP A 265 -16.21 -18.55 6.44
C ASP A 265 -14.93 -17.73 6.22
N LEU A 266 -14.93 -16.44 6.59
CA LEU A 266 -13.74 -15.60 6.43
C LEU A 266 -12.54 -16.07 7.28
N LEU A 267 -12.78 -16.54 8.50
CA LEU A 267 -11.69 -17.05 9.33
C LEU A 267 -11.02 -18.28 8.71
N ILE A 268 -11.78 -19.11 8.00
CA ILE A 268 -11.28 -20.29 7.28
C ILE A 268 -10.58 -19.86 5.98
N ASP A 269 -11.18 -18.95 5.23
CA ASP A 269 -10.73 -18.63 3.87
C ASP A 269 -9.57 -17.63 3.80
N ILE A 270 -9.49 -16.67 4.73
CA ILE A 270 -8.47 -15.60 4.74
C ILE A 270 -7.82 -15.36 6.12
N GLY A 271 -8.24 -16.08 7.15
CA GLY A 271 -7.68 -16.01 8.50
C GLY A 271 -8.26 -14.91 9.39
N SER A 272 -7.66 -14.74 10.57
CA SER A 272 -8.11 -13.79 11.57
C SER A 272 -7.93 -12.33 11.13
N PRO A 273 -8.92 -11.45 11.37
CA PRO A 273 -8.74 -10.03 11.13
C PRO A 273 -7.66 -9.46 12.07
N LEU A 274 -6.98 -8.39 11.63
CA LEU A 274 -6.00 -7.70 12.47
C LEU A 274 -6.66 -6.90 13.60
N ARG A 275 -7.94 -6.55 13.44
CA ARG A 275 -8.74 -5.90 14.46
C ARG A 275 -10.22 -6.19 14.25
N THR A 276 -10.97 -6.31 15.34
CA THR A 276 -12.42 -6.29 15.34
C THR A 276 -12.91 -5.00 15.99
N PHE A 277 -13.93 -4.36 15.41
CA PHE A 277 -14.52 -3.13 15.94
C PHE A 277 -16.04 -3.25 15.98
N TYR A 278 -16.64 -3.03 17.15
CA TYR A 278 -18.10 -3.09 17.35
C TYR A 278 -18.69 -1.68 17.22
N LYS A 279 -19.80 -1.55 16.50
CA LYS A 279 -20.41 -0.26 16.21
C LYS A 279 -21.18 0.30 17.42
N GLU A 280 -20.49 0.99 18.31
CA GLU A 280 -21.07 1.50 19.57
C GLU A 280 -22.30 2.42 19.39
N GLU A 281 -22.40 3.17 18.28
CA GLU A 281 -23.55 4.03 17.97
C GLU A 281 -23.84 4.07 16.46
N ASP A 282 -25.10 3.82 16.06
CA ASP A 282 -25.56 4.13 14.71
C ASP A 282 -26.16 5.53 14.66
N LYS A 283 -25.28 6.53 14.46
CA LYS A 283 -25.66 7.94 14.36
C LYS A 283 -26.65 8.23 13.21
N MET A 284 -26.88 7.28 12.31
CA MET A 284 -27.85 7.37 11.21
C MET A 284 -29.20 6.67 11.50
N ARG A 285 -29.42 6.07 12.69
CA ARG A 285 -30.73 5.51 13.11
C ARG A 285 -31.84 6.57 13.22
N ILE A 286 -31.49 7.85 13.23
CA ILE A 286 -32.49 8.95 13.21
C ILE A 286 -33.27 9.04 11.88
N HIS A 287 -32.82 8.34 10.83
CA HIS A 287 -33.45 8.31 9.51
C HIS A 287 -34.16 6.98 9.21
N SER A 288 -34.15 6.02 10.12
CA SER A 288 -35.06 4.88 10.03
C SER A 288 -36.42 5.34 10.53
N ASP A 289 -37.41 5.38 9.64
CA ASP A 289 -38.80 5.73 9.96
C ASP A 289 -39.40 4.70 10.94
N ASP A 290 -39.17 4.87 12.24
CA ASP A 290 -39.96 4.23 13.29
C ASP A 290 -41.27 5.02 13.47
N SER A 291 -42.10 4.98 12.42
CA SER A 291 -43.39 5.65 12.37
C SER A 291 -44.54 4.75 12.81
N ASN A 292 -44.37 3.98 13.91
CA ASN A 292 -45.46 3.17 14.47
C ASN A 292 -45.37 2.80 15.96
N ALA A 293 -44.63 3.56 16.78
CA ALA A 293 -44.62 3.33 18.23
C ALA A 293 -44.93 4.62 19.00
N ASN A 294 -46.17 5.11 18.93
CA ASN A 294 -46.74 6.02 19.93
C ASN A 294 -48.27 6.12 19.79
N GLU A 295 -48.97 5.05 20.14
CA GLU A 295 -50.34 5.13 20.67
C GLU A 295 -50.52 4.08 21.76
N VAL A 296 -50.11 4.39 23.01
CA VAL A 296 -50.87 3.96 24.19
C VAL A 296 -50.76 5.06 25.25
N ILE A 297 -51.89 5.70 25.50
CA ILE A 297 -52.11 6.74 26.51
C ILE A 297 -52.12 6.10 27.92
N GLU A 298 -51.52 6.82 28.86
CA GLU A 298 -51.42 6.57 30.30
C GLU A 298 -52.75 6.21 30.98
N SER A 299 -52.68 5.32 31.98
CA SER A 299 -53.53 5.37 33.19
C SER A 299 -53.00 4.45 34.32
N GLY A 300 -52.59 5.06 35.45
CA GLY A 300 -53.04 4.62 36.78
C GLY A 300 -52.18 3.67 37.65
N ASP A 301 -51.69 4.24 38.76
CA ASP A 301 -51.58 3.68 40.13
C ASP A 301 -50.46 2.72 40.60
N VAL A 302 -49.52 3.34 41.33
CA VAL A 302 -48.92 3.00 42.66
C VAL A 302 -49.09 1.58 43.22
N ARG A 303 -47.95 0.91 43.51
CA ARG A 303 -47.59 0.37 44.85
C ARG A 303 -46.18 -0.24 44.90
N ASN A 304 -45.38 0.26 45.85
CA ASN A 304 -44.15 -0.34 46.37
C ASN A 304 -44.44 -1.68 47.06
N LEU A 305 -43.59 -2.68 46.83
CA LEU A 305 -43.34 -3.82 47.73
C LEU A 305 -41.90 -4.32 47.52
N ASN A 306 -41.11 -4.25 48.58
CA ASN A 306 -39.80 -4.89 48.67
C ASN A 306 -40.01 -6.38 48.98
N SER A 307 -39.38 -7.29 48.23
CA SER A 307 -38.95 -8.57 48.81
C SER A 307 -37.75 -9.13 48.03
N SER A 308 -36.62 -9.20 48.73
CA SER A 308 -35.49 -10.04 48.40
C SER A 308 -35.90 -11.52 48.42
N SER A 309 -35.84 -12.17 47.26
CA SER A 309 -35.80 -13.63 47.15
C SER A 309 -34.84 -13.99 46.02
N ILE A 310 -33.82 -14.74 46.40
CA ILE A 310 -32.83 -15.37 45.53
C ILE A 310 -33.58 -16.16 44.45
N GLY A 311 -33.54 -15.64 43.24
CA GLY A 311 -34.07 -16.24 42.02
C GLY A 311 -33.18 -15.75 40.89
N VAL A 312 -32.83 -16.65 39.99
CA VAL A 312 -32.02 -16.36 38.80
C VAL A 312 -32.85 -15.42 37.92
N GLU A 313 -32.67 -14.11 38.09
CA GLU A 313 -33.24 -13.10 37.22
C GLU A 313 -32.28 -12.88 36.06
N ASP A 314 -32.61 -13.57 34.98
CA ASP A 314 -32.14 -13.29 33.63
C ASP A 314 -32.56 -11.86 33.24
N HIS A 315 -31.65 -10.92 33.48
CA HIS A 315 -31.75 -9.54 32.99
C HIS A 315 -31.05 -9.38 31.63
N SER A 316 -31.17 -10.35 30.71
CA SER A 316 -31.04 -10.02 29.29
C SER A 316 -32.33 -9.32 28.84
N ARG A 317 -32.36 -7.99 28.97
CA ARG A 317 -33.11 -7.17 28.00
C ARG A 317 -32.64 -7.65 26.62
N GLU A 318 -33.57 -8.04 25.74
CA GLU A 318 -33.29 -8.51 24.38
C GLU A 318 -32.08 -7.76 23.80
N GLY A 319 -30.98 -8.50 23.66
CA GLY A 319 -29.66 -7.92 23.46
C GLY A 319 -29.62 -7.10 22.18
N ASP A 320 -29.25 -5.83 22.31
CA ASP A 320 -28.80 -5.01 21.18
C ASP A 320 -27.58 -5.70 20.57
N THR A 321 -27.80 -6.63 19.64
CA THR A 321 -26.74 -7.24 18.88
C THR A 321 -26.18 -6.19 17.94
N VAL A 322 -24.93 -5.80 18.17
CA VAL A 322 -24.30 -4.68 17.47
C VAL A 322 -23.55 -5.17 16.25
N ASP A 323 -23.75 -4.50 15.11
CA ASP A 323 -22.93 -4.72 13.90
C ASP A 323 -21.44 -4.55 14.23
N TYR A 324 -20.57 -5.36 13.62
CA TYR A 324 -19.14 -5.31 13.89
C TYR A 324 -18.30 -5.50 12.63
N PHE A 325 -17.17 -4.82 12.59
CA PHE A 325 -16.20 -4.89 11.50
C PHE A 325 -15.11 -5.90 11.80
N TYR A 326 -14.77 -6.70 10.80
CA TYR A 326 -13.48 -7.35 10.67
C TYR A 326 -12.57 -6.48 9.82
N ASN A 327 -11.46 -6.01 10.39
CA ASN A 327 -10.51 -5.14 9.71
C ASN A 327 -9.31 -5.93 9.21
N TYR A 328 -9.18 -6.03 7.89
CA TYR A 328 -8.04 -6.65 7.22
C TYR A 328 -7.10 -5.57 6.68
N PHE A 329 -6.44 -4.82 7.58
CA PHE A 329 -5.55 -3.72 7.20
C PHE A 329 -4.48 -4.14 6.17
N HIS A 330 -3.97 -5.37 6.28
CA HIS A 330 -2.96 -5.94 5.38
C HIS A 330 -3.52 -6.36 4.01
N LEU A 331 -4.84 -6.55 3.88
CA LEU A 331 -5.50 -6.86 2.60
C LEU A 331 -6.17 -5.63 1.96
N GLY A 332 -6.26 -4.53 2.71
CA GLY A 332 -6.81 -3.27 2.23
C GLY A 332 -8.33 -3.20 2.21
N PHE A 333 -9.03 -4.07 2.94
CA PHE A 333 -10.49 -4.03 3.04
C PHE A 333 -11.01 -4.32 4.45
N ASP A 334 -12.25 -3.94 4.70
CA ASP A 334 -13.02 -4.28 5.89
C ASP A 334 -14.32 -4.99 5.49
N VAL A 335 -14.79 -5.87 6.37
CA VAL A 335 -16.10 -6.52 6.24
C VAL A 335 -16.94 -6.19 7.46
N LEU A 336 -18.10 -5.57 7.24
CA LEU A 336 -19.10 -5.34 8.27
C LEU A 336 -20.02 -6.55 8.34
N PHE A 337 -20.19 -7.12 9.53
CA PHE A 337 -21.17 -8.15 9.80
C PHE A 337 -22.38 -7.57 10.51
N ASP A 338 -23.56 -8.04 10.11
CA ASP A 338 -24.81 -7.77 10.79
C ASP A 338 -24.81 -8.40 12.19
N GLY A 339 -25.18 -7.64 13.21
CA GLY A 339 -25.14 -8.10 14.60
C GLY A 339 -26.07 -9.29 14.89
N VAL A 340 -27.20 -9.37 14.18
CA VAL A 340 -28.22 -10.42 14.40
C VAL A 340 -27.89 -11.66 13.58
N THR A 341 -27.70 -11.49 12.28
CA THR A 341 -27.57 -12.62 11.35
C THR A 341 -26.14 -13.11 11.20
N HIS A 342 -25.14 -12.33 11.66
CA HIS A 342 -23.72 -12.57 11.42
C HIS A 342 -23.40 -12.78 9.94
N ARG A 343 -24.09 -12.06 9.05
CA ARG A 343 -23.83 -12.09 7.61
C ARG A 343 -23.17 -10.80 7.15
N CYS A 344 -22.31 -10.92 6.15
CA CYS A 344 -21.61 -9.80 5.52
C CYS A 344 -22.64 -8.76 5.04
N LYS A 345 -22.67 -7.59 5.66
CA LYS A 345 -23.62 -6.50 5.40
C LYS A 345 -23.03 -5.46 4.46
N LYS A 346 -21.73 -5.18 4.59
CA LYS A 346 -20.99 -4.21 3.76
C LYS A 346 -19.55 -4.63 3.61
N ILE A 347 -18.94 -4.25 2.49
CA ILE A 347 -17.51 -4.43 2.23
C ILE A 347 -16.91 -3.07 1.91
N VAL A 348 -15.84 -2.70 2.61
CA VAL A 348 -15.15 -1.41 2.43
C VAL A 348 -13.79 -1.66 1.81
N LEU A 349 -13.55 -1.12 0.61
CA LEU A 349 -12.28 -1.23 -0.12
C LEU A 349 -11.48 0.06 0.03
N HIS A 350 -10.22 -0.03 0.44
CA HIS A 350 -9.35 1.11 0.72
C HIS A 350 -8.26 1.28 -0.33
N GLY A 351 -8.22 2.44 -0.98
CA GLY A 351 -7.22 2.78 -2.00
C GLY A 351 -5.87 3.22 -1.42
N ASN A 352 -5.77 3.47 -0.11
CA ASN A 352 -4.57 3.97 0.55
C ASN A 352 -3.93 5.18 -0.18
N VAL A 353 -4.74 6.15 -0.62
CA VAL A 353 -4.26 7.31 -1.40
C VAL A 353 -3.56 8.32 -0.46
N PRO A 354 -2.33 8.75 -0.76
CA PRO A 354 -1.67 9.84 -0.03
C PRO A 354 -2.55 11.10 0.08
N GLY A 355 -2.55 11.74 1.25
CA GLY A 355 -3.43 12.88 1.55
C GLY A 355 -4.84 12.47 2.03
N HIS A 356 -5.13 11.17 2.15
CA HIS A 356 -6.34 10.70 2.83
C HIS A 356 -6.10 10.48 4.33
N PHE A 357 -7.13 10.60 5.15
CA PHE A 357 -7.05 10.41 6.60
C PHE A 357 -6.55 9.00 7.00
N ASP A 358 -7.01 7.95 6.32
CA ASP A 358 -6.59 6.57 6.59
C ASP A 358 -5.31 6.14 5.85
N PHE A 359 -4.57 7.09 5.27
CA PHE A 359 -3.33 6.76 4.58
C PHE A 359 -2.31 6.08 5.54
N GLN A 360 -1.75 4.95 5.11
CA GLN A 360 -0.88 4.05 5.89
C GLN A 360 -1.55 3.38 7.10
N ARG A 361 -2.88 3.44 7.19
CA ARG A 361 -3.68 2.56 8.05
C ARG A 361 -3.95 1.23 7.35
N TYR A 362 -4.31 1.29 6.06
CA TYR A 362 -4.56 0.12 5.22
C TYR A 362 -3.48 -0.03 4.14
N LYS A 363 -3.15 -1.26 3.78
CA LYS A 363 -2.46 -1.55 2.52
C LYS A 363 -3.39 -1.18 1.35
N ARG A 364 -2.82 -0.77 0.22
CA ARG A 364 -3.62 -0.42 -0.97
C ARG A 364 -4.32 -1.67 -1.50
N CYS A 365 -5.64 -1.61 -1.62
CA CYS A 365 -6.44 -2.65 -2.24
C CYS A 365 -6.43 -2.51 -3.78
N PRO A 366 -5.91 -3.48 -4.54
CA PRO A 366 -5.87 -3.44 -6.00
C PRO A 366 -7.22 -3.85 -6.61
N TYR A 367 -8.26 -3.07 -6.34
CA TYR A 367 -9.61 -3.40 -6.76
C TYR A 367 -9.89 -3.09 -8.24
N LYS A 368 -10.78 -3.89 -8.83
CA LYS A 368 -11.43 -3.69 -10.12
C LYS A 368 -12.92 -3.96 -9.98
N ILE A 369 -13.77 -2.98 -10.25
CA ILE A 369 -15.23 -3.16 -10.23
C ILE A 369 -15.69 -3.51 -11.64
N VAL A 370 -16.32 -4.67 -11.80
CA VAL A 370 -16.89 -5.11 -13.08
C VAL A 370 -18.24 -4.43 -13.24
N LEU A 371 -18.43 -3.74 -14.38
CA LEU A 371 -19.72 -3.15 -14.71
C LEU A 371 -20.57 -4.15 -15.51
N PRO A 372 -21.87 -4.29 -15.21
CA PRO A 372 -22.74 -5.08 -16.04
C PRO A 372 -22.78 -4.48 -17.45
N LYS A 373 -22.51 -5.29 -18.47
CA LYS A 373 -22.72 -4.88 -19.87
C LYS A 373 -24.16 -4.41 -20.01
N SER A 374 -24.37 -3.21 -20.55
CA SER A 374 -25.73 -2.70 -20.76
C SER A 374 -26.56 -3.73 -21.54
N LEU A 375 -27.85 -3.78 -21.22
CA LEU A 375 -28.84 -4.73 -21.75
C LEU A 375 -29.16 -4.48 -23.25
N SER A 376 -28.16 -4.39 -24.12
CA SER A 376 -28.34 -4.39 -25.58
C SER A 376 -27.90 -5.69 -26.25
N THR A 377 -27.44 -6.70 -25.49
CA THR A 377 -26.97 -7.98 -26.08
C THR A 377 -27.53 -9.23 -25.41
N LEU A 378 -28.51 -9.12 -24.50
CA LEU A 378 -29.21 -10.29 -23.94
C LEU A 378 -30.26 -10.90 -24.88
N GLN A 379 -29.95 -11.06 -26.17
CA GLN A 379 -30.77 -11.86 -27.07
C GLN A 379 -30.02 -12.91 -27.90
N ILE A 380 -28.70 -13.02 -27.84
CA ILE A 380 -28.03 -14.16 -28.50
C ILE A 380 -26.88 -14.68 -27.62
N SER A 381 -26.99 -15.99 -27.33
CA SER A 381 -25.99 -16.94 -26.81
C SER A 381 -25.56 -16.86 -25.34
N ASN A 382 -26.50 -17.17 -24.44
CA ASN A 382 -26.23 -18.17 -23.40
C ASN A 382 -25.88 -19.49 -24.11
N GLU A 383 -24.59 -19.74 -24.33
CA GLU A 383 -23.93 -21.06 -24.44
C GLU A 383 -22.44 -20.93 -24.85
N ALA A 384 -21.93 -19.72 -25.16
CA ALA A 384 -20.56 -19.53 -25.65
C ALA A 384 -19.51 -19.19 -24.57
N ALA A 385 -19.92 -18.72 -23.38
CA ALA A 385 -18.98 -18.22 -22.36
C ALA A 385 -18.43 -19.29 -21.39
N ARG A 386 -18.73 -20.58 -21.59
CA ARG A 386 -18.33 -21.66 -20.66
C ARG A 386 -17.34 -22.69 -21.24
N LEU A 387 -16.85 -22.52 -22.47
CA LEU A 387 -16.07 -23.58 -23.14
C LEU A 387 -14.74 -23.18 -23.80
N GLU A 388 -14.13 -22.03 -23.45
CA GLU A 388 -12.79 -21.65 -23.95
C GLU A 388 -11.74 -21.59 -22.83
N VAL A 389 -11.53 -22.70 -22.12
CA VAL A 389 -10.38 -22.89 -21.21
C VAL A 389 -9.62 -24.19 -21.49
N LEU A 390 -9.83 -24.86 -22.62
CA LEU A 390 -9.02 -26.02 -23.01
C LEU A 390 -8.70 -26.00 -24.50
N GLY A 391 -7.49 -25.54 -24.82
CA GLY A 391 -6.89 -25.59 -26.14
C GLY A 391 -5.47 -25.03 -26.09
N ASP A 392 -4.50 -25.93 -25.92
CA ASP A 392 -3.07 -25.67 -26.17
C ASP A 392 -2.81 -25.45 -27.69
N ASP A 393 -1.70 -24.77 -27.94
CA ASP A 393 -0.86 -24.70 -29.15
C ASP A 393 -0.98 -23.46 -30.07
N ASP A 394 0.07 -22.64 -29.96
CA ASP A 394 0.88 -21.97 -30.99
C ASP A 394 0.21 -21.45 -32.28
N ASP A 395 0.15 -20.12 -32.43
CA ASP A 395 0.83 -19.42 -33.54
C ASP A 395 0.81 -17.89 -33.41
N ASP A 396 1.92 -17.28 -33.85
CA ASP A 396 2.16 -15.84 -33.91
C ASP A 396 1.16 -15.10 -34.83
N ASN A 397 0.42 -14.12 -34.29
CA ASN A 397 0.08 -12.92 -35.07
C ASN A 397 -0.37 -11.72 -34.22
N GLN A 398 0.27 -10.58 -34.49
CA GLN A 398 -0.10 -9.27 -33.95
C GLN A 398 -1.50 -8.87 -34.40
N SER A 399 -2.48 -8.93 -33.50
CA SER A 399 -3.58 -7.97 -33.45
C SER A 399 -4.23 -8.00 -32.06
N SER A 400 -3.99 -6.93 -31.30
CA SER A 400 -4.60 -6.67 -30.00
C SER A 400 -6.12 -6.49 -30.15
N SER A 401 -6.86 -7.59 -30.05
CA SER A 401 -8.30 -7.57 -29.83
C SER A 401 -8.55 -7.60 -28.32
N GLN A 402 -8.57 -6.41 -27.72
CA GLN A 402 -9.08 -6.22 -26.35
C GLN A 402 -10.55 -6.64 -26.31
N ALA A 403 -10.84 -7.82 -25.76
CA ALA A 403 -12.15 -8.15 -25.25
C ALA A 403 -12.40 -7.37 -23.93
N GLY A 404 -12.55 -6.04 -24.03
CA GLY A 404 -12.67 -5.15 -22.87
C GLY A 404 -14.11 -5.01 -22.40
N GLY A 405 -14.45 -5.54 -21.22
CA GLY A 405 -15.58 -5.04 -20.45
C GLY A 405 -15.23 -3.70 -19.80
N ASP A 406 -16.21 -2.83 -19.57
CA ASP A 406 -15.99 -1.60 -18.81
C ASP A 406 -15.73 -1.95 -17.33
N PHE A 407 -14.60 -1.50 -16.78
CA PHE A 407 -14.24 -1.72 -15.38
C PHE A 407 -13.73 -0.44 -14.72
N ILE A 408 -14.00 -0.29 -13.41
CA ILE A 408 -13.46 0.80 -12.60
C ILE A 408 -12.24 0.29 -11.83
N THR A 409 -11.10 0.97 -11.91
CA THR A 409 -9.89 0.60 -11.16
C THR A 409 -9.63 1.54 -9.98
N SER A 410 -8.78 1.08 -9.06
CA SER A 410 -8.28 1.89 -7.93
C SER A 410 -7.47 3.13 -8.30
N GLU A 411 -7.16 3.34 -9.59
CA GLU A 411 -6.36 4.44 -10.10
C GLU A 411 -7.20 5.54 -10.74
N MET A 412 -8.47 5.27 -11.02
CA MET A 412 -9.35 6.21 -11.71
C MET A 412 -9.75 7.38 -10.83
N LYS A 413 -9.90 8.55 -11.46
CA LYS A 413 -10.54 9.71 -10.82
C LYS A 413 -12.06 9.57 -10.88
N MET A 414 -12.74 10.22 -9.94
CA MET A 414 -14.20 10.23 -9.86
C MET A 414 -14.86 10.80 -11.13
N VAL A 415 -14.19 11.69 -11.87
CA VAL A 415 -14.66 12.17 -13.18
C VAL A 415 -14.81 11.02 -14.18
N GLN A 416 -13.80 10.16 -14.29
CA GLN A 416 -13.83 8.98 -15.19
C GLN A 416 -14.88 7.97 -14.73
N ILE A 417 -15.02 7.79 -13.41
CA ILE A 417 -16.04 6.90 -12.83
C ILE A 417 -17.45 7.41 -13.16
N ARG A 418 -17.69 8.73 -13.10
CA ARG A 418 -18.96 9.36 -13.50
C ARG A 418 -19.28 9.19 -14.98
N GLU A 419 -18.28 9.14 -15.84
CA GLU A 419 -18.48 8.87 -17.28
C GLU A 419 -18.96 7.42 -17.50
N LEU A 420 -18.52 6.47 -16.67
CA LEU A 420 -18.91 5.06 -16.75
C LEU A 420 -20.24 4.75 -16.04
N LEU A 421 -20.48 5.31 -14.86
CA LEU A 421 -21.68 5.03 -14.03
C LEU A 421 -22.81 6.04 -14.20
N GLY A 422 -22.55 7.19 -14.83
CA GLY A 422 -23.47 8.31 -14.86
C GLY A 422 -23.48 9.13 -13.57
N GLN A 423 -24.57 9.86 -13.36
CA GLN A 423 -24.72 10.74 -12.21
C GLN A 423 -25.01 9.95 -10.92
N PRO A 424 -24.49 10.42 -9.76
CA PRO A 424 -24.76 9.77 -8.49
C PRO A 424 -26.25 9.83 -8.12
N SER A 425 -26.67 8.86 -7.32
CA SER A 425 -27.99 8.83 -6.69
C SER A 425 -28.08 9.92 -5.62
N GLY A 426 -28.63 11.07 -6.01
CA GLY A 426 -28.80 12.21 -5.12
C GLY A 426 -27.58 13.12 -5.02
N GLN A 427 -27.63 14.07 -4.08
CA GLN A 427 -26.54 15.02 -3.88
C GLN A 427 -25.41 14.39 -3.05
N PRO A 428 -24.14 14.60 -3.45
CA PRO A 428 -23.01 14.13 -2.66
C PRO A 428 -22.99 14.72 -1.24
N LEU A 429 -22.72 13.88 -0.25
CA LEU A 429 -22.60 14.31 1.14
C LEU A 429 -21.17 14.75 1.44
N ILE A 430 -21.01 15.84 2.20
CA ILE A 430 -19.69 16.25 2.69
C ILE A 430 -19.39 15.47 3.96
N PHE A 431 -18.29 14.73 3.95
CA PHE A 431 -17.86 13.92 5.08
C PHE A 431 -16.63 14.54 5.74
N ASN A 432 -16.77 14.91 7.01
CA ASN A 432 -15.66 15.38 7.83
C ASN A 432 -15.40 14.41 8.98
N ARG A 433 -14.20 13.85 9.03
CA ARG A 433 -13.79 12.90 10.07
C ARG A 433 -13.31 13.70 11.28
N GLU A 434 -14.24 14.10 12.16
CA GLU A 434 -13.96 14.91 13.36
C GLU A 434 -13.86 14.10 14.68
N ALA A 435 -13.77 12.77 14.64
CA ALA A 435 -13.66 11.97 15.86
C ALA A 435 -12.24 12.05 16.47
N GLY A 436 -11.96 13.13 17.21
CA GLY A 436 -10.85 13.22 18.18
C GLY A 436 -9.59 13.98 17.76
N GLY A 437 -9.56 14.59 16.57
CA GLY A 437 -8.47 15.46 16.10
C GLY A 437 -8.82 16.19 14.81
N GLN A 438 -8.16 17.31 14.52
CA GLN A 438 -8.34 18.01 13.24
C GLN A 438 -7.79 17.13 12.11
N ASN A 439 -8.66 16.66 11.21
CA ASN A 439 -8.23 16.02 9.96
C ASN A 439 -7.43 17.06 9.14
N PRO A 440 -6.11 16.89 8.96
CA PRO A 440 -5.26 17.91 8.35
C PRO A 440 -5.51 18.05 6.84
N PHE A 441 -6.18 17.08 6.21
CA PHE A 441 -6.44 17.05 4.77
C PHE A 441 -7.80 17.67 4.39
N GLY A 442 -8.65 17.91 5.39
CA GLY A 442 -10.00 18.44 5.23
C GLY A 442 -11.01 17.40 4.70
N PRO A 443 -12.23 17.83 4.35
CA PRO A 443 -13.35 16.93 4.11
C PRO A 443 -13.26 16.21 2.76
N THR A 444 -13.93 15.06 2.68
CA THR A 444 -14.16 14.25 1.46
C THR A 444 -15.63 14.34 1.03
N LYS A 445 -15.95 13.88 -0.18
CA LYS A 445 -17.33 13.83 -0.70
C LYS A 445 -17.77 12.37 -0.86
N LEU A 446 -18.94 12.03 -0.33
CA LEU A 446 -19.55 10.71 -0.50
C LEU A 446 -20.59 10.78 -1.61
N SER A 447 -20.36 10.03 -2.69
CA SER A 447 -21.30 9.92 -3.82
C SER A 447 -21.92 8.52 -3.82
N GLY A 448 -23.25 8.45 -3.66
CA GLY A 448 -24.00 7.21 -3.69
C GLY A 448 -24.32 6.76 -5.12
N TYR A 449 -24.23 5.47 -5.36
CA TYR A 449 -24.63 4.78 -6.59
C TYR A 449 -25.38 3.51 -6.20
N ASP A 450 -26.03 2.91 -7.18
CA ASP A 450 -26.76 1.67 -6.99
C ASP A 450 -25.80 0.51 -6.58
N GLY A 451 -25.81 0.15 -5.29
CA GLY A 451 -24.95 -0.89 -4.71
C GLY A 451 -23.56 -0.43 -4.23
N ALA A 452 -23.22 0.87 -4.31
CA ALA A 452 -21.94 1.38 -3.82
C ALA A 452 -21.95 2.85 -3.39
N VAL A 453 -21.04 3.22 -2.49
CA VAL A 453 -20.72 4.61 -2.15
C VAL A 453 -19.24 4.85 -2.38
N PHE A 454 -18.90 5.93 -3.07
CA PHE A 454 -17.54 6.36 -3.37
C PHE A 454 -17.15 7.56 -2.51
N GLU A 455 -16.02 7.47 -1.80
CA GLU A 455 -15.42 8.59 -1.06
C GLU A 455 -14.38 9.31 -1.93
N GLU A 456 -14.76 10.46 -2.50
CA GLU A 456 -13.95 11.31 -3.35
C GLU A 456 -13.14 12.33 -2.51
N MET A 457 -11.83 12.38 -2.75
CA MET A 457 -10.91 13.37 -2.21
C MET A 457 -10.92 14.66 -3.04
N LYS A 458 -10.34 15.75 -2.52
CA LYS A 458 -10.28 17.05 -3.20
C LYS A 458 -9.56 17.01 -4.56
N ASN A 459 -8.55 16.15 -4.70
CA ASN A 459 -7.79 15.94 -5.94
C ASN A 459 -8.53 15.05 -6.98
N GLY A 460 -9.74 14.60 -6.64
CA GLY A 460 -10.64 13.81 -7.49
C GLY A 460 -10.38 12.30 -7.46
N TYR A 461 -9.41 11.81 -6.69
CA TYR A 461 -9.23 10.37 -6.50
C TYR A 461 -10.22 9.80 -5.49
N VAL A 462 -10.55 8.51 -5.65
CA VAL A 462 -11.39 7.78 -4.71
C VAL A 462 -10.50 7.16 -3.63
N ALA A 463 -10.76 7.52 -2.37
CA ALA A 463 -10.04 6.96 -1.23
C ALA A 463 -10.63 5.62 -0.79
N THR A 464 -11.96 5.53 -0.77
CA THR A 464 -12.71 4.41 -0.21
C THR A 464 -13.92 4.10 -1.07
N ILE A 465 -14.24 2.82 -1.22
CA ILE A 465 -15.50 2.34 -1.80
C ILE A 465 -16.21 1.46 -0.80
N THR A 466 -17.48 1.73 -0.52
CA THR A 466 -18.33 0.87 0.32
C THR A 466 -19.37 0.18 -0.56
N LEU A 467 -19.37 -1.15 -0.58
CA LEU A 467 -20.34 -1.99 -1.28
C LEU A 467 -21.48 -2.38 -0.35
N PHE A 468 -22.70 -2.44 -0.90
CA PHE A 468 -23.95 -2.72 -0.19
C PHE A 468 -24.73 -3.85 -0.85
#